data_AF-A0A4C1U7V9-F1
#
_entry.id   AF-A0A4C1U7V9-F1
#
_cell.length_a   1.000
_cell.length_b   1.000
_cell.length_c   1.000
_cell.angle_alpha   90.00
_cell.angle_beta   90.00
_cell.angle_gamma   90.00
#
_symmetry.space_group_name_H-M   'P 1'
#
loop_
_entity.id
_entity.type
_entity.pdbx_description
1 polymer ?
#
loop_
_entity_poly.entity_id
_entity_poly.type
_entity_poly.pdbx_seq_one_letter_code
_entity_poly.pdbx_strand_id
1 'polypeptide(L)'
;MGSNMFNLEKLVGRENFATWKFSMKTYLEHEDLWCCVECPKDKPVDASKDVKAKSKLILLLDPQNYVHVQECKTAKQVWDSLQRAFDDNGLTRRVGLLKDLINTTLESSNSVEDYVSKIMNTAHKLRNIGFEVNDEWLGTLMLAGLPKEYKPMIMGLESSGIQINADSVKSKLIQEINTSKSTAFYSNTKKKGNNVQPLKSKGPRCFTCNKIGHFAKFCKQPKKQSASKEKAPVL
;
A
#
# COMPACT_ATOMS: atom_id res chain seq x y z
N MET A 1 13.74 41.85 -8.22
CA MET A 1 13.06 40.94 -7.26
C MET A 1 12.84 39.64 -7.99
N GLY A 2 13.48 38.56 -7.54
CA GLY A 2 13.53 37.29 -8.26
C GLY A 2 12.14 36.67 -8.38
N SER A 3 11.62 36.62 -9.59
CA SER A 3 10.49 35.78 -9.96
C SER A 3 10.93 34.33 -9.80
N ASN A 4 10.82 33.77 -8.59
CA ASN A 4 10.86 32.33 -8.41
C ASN A 4 9.62 31.77 -9.10
N MET A 5 9.79 31.50 -10.39
CA MET A 5 8.80 30.85 -11.23
C MET A 5 8.77 29.41 -10.78
N PHE A 6 7.97 29.12 -9.75
CA PHE A 6 7.54 27.76 -9.47
C PHE A 6 7.07 27.19 -10.80
N ASN A 7 7.70 26.10 -11.25
CA ASN A 7 7.33 25.45 -12.50
C ASN A 7 6.01 24.71 -12.27
N LEU A 8 4.94 25.48 -12.17
CA LEU A 8 3.58 25.00 -11.99
C LEU A 8 3.08 24.56 -13.34
N GLU A 9 2.75 23.28 -13.46
CA GLU A 9 2.12 22.75 -14.65
C GLU A 9 0.80 23.50 -14.92
N LYS A 10 0.49 23.75 -16.18
CA LYS A 10 -0.79 24.37 -16.57
C LYS A 10 -1.92 23.36 -16.43
N LEU A 11 -3.13 23.83 -16.13
CA LEU A 11 -4.31 22.97 -16.16
C LEU A 11 -4.63 22.61 -17.61
N VAL A 12 -4.45 21.34 -17.97
CA VAL A 12 -4.77 20.81 -19.31
C VAL A 12 -6.20 20.29 -19.31
N GLY A 13 -6.61 19.61 -18.25
CA GLY A 13 -7.98 19.12 -18.12
C GLY A 13 -8.17 18.27 -16.87
N ARG A 14 -9.16 17.37 -16.91
CA ARG A 14 -9.52 16.50 -15.77
C ARG A 14 -8.39 15.59 -15.31
N GLU A 15 -7.49 15.21 -16.23
CA GLU A 15 -6.38 14.29 -15.95
C GLU A 15 -5.38 14.85 -14.94
N ASN A 16 -5.08 16.15 -15.03
CA ASN A 16 -4.11 16.80 -14.15
C ASN A 16 -4.74 17.77 -13.15
N PHE A 17 -6.08 17.88 -13.11
CA PHE A 17 -6.78 18.80 -12.20
C PHE A 17 -6.47 18.56 -10.73
N ALA A 18 -6.36 17.30 -10.28
CA ALA A 18 -6.06 17.01 -8.87
C ALA A 18 -4.66 17.53 -8.46
N THR A 19 -3.64 17.22 -9.26
CA THR A 19 -2.25 17.67 -9.04
C THR A 19 -2.15 19.19 -9.19
N TRP A 20 -2.81 19.76 -10.19
CA TRP A 20 -2.87 21.20 -10.42
C TRP A 20 -3.54 21.93 -9.26
N LYS A 21 -4.70 21.45 -8.78
CA LYS A 21 -5.47 22.03 -7.67
C LYS A 21 -4.62 22.08 -6.40
N PHE A 22 -3.92 20.99 -6.08
CA PHE A 22 -3.00 20.95 -4.94
C PHE A 22 -1.85 21.96 -5.08
N SER A 23 -1.21 21.98 -6.25
CA SER A 23 -0.06 22.86 -6.52
C SER A 23 -0.46 24.34 -6.53
N MET A 24 -1.59 24.67 -7.16
CA MET A 24 -2.13 26.01 -7.22
C MET A 24 -2.57 26.51 -5.84
N LYS A 25 -3.23 25.66 -5.05
CA LYS A 25 -3.60 26.01 -3.66
C LYS A 25 -2.34 26.35 -2.86
N THR A 26 -1.33 25.48 -2.89
CA THR A 26 -0.04 25.70 -2.21
C THR A 26 0.63 27.00 -2.67
N TYR A 27 0.58 27.31 -3.96
CA TYR A 27 1.13 28.54 -4.53
C TYR A 27 0.41 29.81 -4.05
N LEU A 28 -0.93 29.79 -4.02
CA LEU A 28 -1.72 30.90 -3.52
C LEU A 28 -1.55 31.08 -2.00
N GLU A 29 -1.36 30.00 -1.23
CA GLU A 29 -1.03 30.05 0.20
C GLU A 29 0.35 30.69 0.42
N HIS A 30 1.37 30.28 -0.35
CA HIS A 30 2.71 30.87 -0.27
C HIS A 30 2.74 32.37 -0.58
N GLU A 31 1.83 32.87 -1.43
CA GLU A 31 1.73 34.28 -1.80
C GLU A 31 0.75 35.09 -0.93
N ASP A 32 0.18 34.50 0.14
CA ASP A 32 -0.87 35.11 0.98
C ASP A 32 -2.13 35.53 0.19
N LEU A 33 -2.44 34.81 -0.89
CA LEU A 33 -3.57 35.06 -1.80
C LEU A 33 -4.73 34.08 -1.62
N TRP A 34 -4.53 32.96 -0.91
CA TRP A 34 -5.57 31.96 -0.68
C TRP A 34 -6.82 32.52 0.03
N CYS A 35 -6.65 33.57 0.84
CA CYS A 35 -7.75 34.27 1.51
C CYS A 35 -8.81 34.84 0.54
N CYS A 36 -8.45 35.09 -0.72
CA CYS A 36 -9.40 35.54 -1.76
C CYS A 36 -10.31 34.40 -2.26
N VAL A 37 -9.86 33.15 -2.15
CA VAL A 37 -10.60 31.95 -2.57
C VAL A 37 -11.45 31.42 -1.42
N GLU A 38 -10.83 31.24 -0.25
CA GLU A 38 -11.47 30.71 0.95
C GLU A 38 -11.45 31.78 2.05
N CYS A 39 -12.39 32.72 1.96
CA CYS A 39 -12.46 33.83 2.91
C CYS A 39 -13.13 33.37 4.22
N PRO A 40 -12.49 33.53 5.40
CA PRO A 40 -13.20 33.47 6.67
C PRO A 40 -14.21 34.62 6.72
N LYS A 41 -15.42 34.34 7.22
CA LYS A 41 -16.66 35.11 7.04
C LYS A 41 -16.68 36.58 7.50
N ASP A 42 -15.56 37.14 8.00
CA ASP A 42 -15.52 38.46 8.66
C ASP A 42 -14.37 39.38 8.22
N LYS A 43 -13.76 39.18 7.04
CA LYS A 43 -12.77 40.14 6.49
C LYS A 43 -13.12 40.58 5.07
N PRO A 44 -13.07 41.90 4.77
CA PRO A 44 -13.16 42.36 3.39
C PRO A 44 -11.94 41.83 2.61
N VAL A 45 -12.21 41.15 1.49
CA VAL A 45 -11.16 40.74 0.55
C VAL A 45 -10.60 42.00 -0.10
N ASP A 46 -9.28 42.15 -0.05
CA ASP A 46 -8.58 43.23 -0.74
C ASP A 46 -8.74 43.03 -2.27
N ALA A 47 -9.34 44.01 -2.93
CA ALA A 47 -9.57 43.99 -4.38
C ALA A 47 -8.26 43.82 -5.18
N SER A 48 -7.14 44.37 -4.68
CA SER A 48 -5.83 44.21 -5.32
C SER A 48 -5.35 42.75 -5.24
N LYS A 49 -5.55 42.10 -4.09
CA LYS A 49 -5.20 40.68 -3.90
C LYS A 49 -6.11 39.76 -4.69
N ASP A 50 -7.41 40.07 -4.80
CA ASP A 50 -8.35 39.27 -5.61
C ASP A 50 -7.97 39.31 -7.09
N VAL A 51 -7.65 40.49 -7.63
CA VAL A 51 -7.17 40.63 -9.01
C VAL A 51 -5.86 39.84 -9.21
N LYS A 52 -4.91 39.93 -8.27
CA LYS A 52 -3.64 39.18 -8.36
C LYS A 52 -3.86 37.67 -8.31
N ALA A 53 -4.73 37.18 -7.44
CA ALA A 53 -5.08 35.77 -7.31
C ALA A 53 -5.78 35.25 -8.58
N LYS A 54 -6.76 36.01 -9.08
CA LYS A 54 -7.48 35.71 -10.32
C LYS A 54 -6.54 35.64 -11.52
N SER A 55 -5.66 36.61 -11.69
CA SER A 55 -4.69 36.62 -12.79
C SER A 55 -3.78 35.40 -12.74
N LYS A 56 -3.28 35.03 -11.55
CA LYS A 56 -2.45 33.82 -11.39
C LYS A 56 -3.21 32.54 -11.72
N LEU A 57 -4.47 32.44 -11.29
CA LEU A 57 -5.33 31.30 -11.63
C LEU A 57 -5.50 31.15 -13.13
N ILE A 58 -5.82 32.24 -13.84
CA ILE A 58 -6.06 32.24 -15.28
C ILE A 58 -4.76 31.96 -16.06
N LEU A 59 -3.63 32.56 -15.67
CA LEU A 59 -2.34 32.39 -16.37
C LEU A 59 -1.78 30.96 -16.31
N LEU A 60 -2.24 30.16 -15.34
CA LEU A 60 -1.86 28.76 -15.17
C LEU A 60 -2.92 27.79 -15.73
N LEU A 61 -3.83 28.27 -16.58
CA LEU A 61 -4.71 27.43 -17.39
C LEU A 61 -4.14 27.29 -18.80
N ASP A 62 -4.40 26.14 -19.41
CA ASP A 62 -4.29 26.02 -20.86
C ASP A 62 -5.40 26.84 -21.55
N PRO A 63 -5.13 27.52 -22.68
CA PRO A 63 -6.12 28.36 -23.37
C PRO A 63 -7.45 27.66 -23.68
N GLN A 64 -7.44 26.34 -23.88
CA GLN A 64 -8.66 25.55 -24.10
C GLN A 64 -9.65 25.63 -22.92
N ASN A 65 -9.17 25.89 -21.71
CA ASN A 65 -9.95 25.92 -20.48
C ASN A 65 -10.48 27.33 -20.13
N TYR A 66 -10.13 28.36 -20.90
CA TYR A 66 -10.60 29.73 -20.66
C TYR A 66 -12.12 29.86 -20.76
N VAL A 67 -12.78 29.01 -21.55
CA VAL A 67 -14.24 28.97 -21.68
C VAL A 67 -14.96 28.80 -20.33
N HIS A 68 -14.32 28.14 -19.36
CA HIS A 68 -14.90 27.92 -18.03
C HIS A 68 -14.78 29.12 -17.09
N VAL A 69 -13.93 30.10 -17.40
CA VAL A 69 -13.55 31.18 -16.47
C VAL A 69 -13.73 32.59 -17.02
N GLN A 70 -14.05 32.74 -18.32
CA GLN A 70 -14.21 34.03 -18.99
C GLN A 70 -15.22 34.98 -18.33
N GLU A 71 -16.33 34.44 -17.80
CA GLU A 71 -17.38 35.24 -17.15
C GLU A 71 -17.15 35.45 -15.64
N CYS A 72 -16.12 34.83 -15.08
CA CYS A 72 -15.84 34.90 -13.64
C CYS A 72 -15.24 36.27 -13.27
N LYS A 73 -15.81 36.93 -12.26
CA LYS A 73 -15.39 38.26 -11.81
C LYS A 73 -14.33 38.19 -10.72
N THR A 74 -14.44 37.24 -9.78
CA THR A 74 -13.54 37.10 -8.62
C THR A 74 -12.66 35.85 -8.70
N ALA A 75 -11.56 35.81 -7.92
CA ALA A 75 -10.70 34.62 -7.84
C ALA A 75 -11.47 33.40 -7.32
N LYS A 76 -12.39 33.60 -6.37
CA LYS A 76 -13.28 32.56 -5.87
C LYS A 76 -14.18 31.97 -6.96
N GLN A 77 -14.80 32.82 -7.80
CA GLN A 77 -15.64 32.33 -8.89
C GLN A 77 -14.84 31.51 -9.91
N VAL A 78 -13.62 31.94 -10.23
CA VAL A 78 -12.71 31.17 -11.10
C VAL A 78 -12.43 29.81 -10.47
N TRP A 79 -12.06 29.78 -9.18
CA TRP A 79 -11.77 28.54 -8.46
C TRP A 79 -12.97 27.58 -8.43
N ASP A 80 -14.14 28.08 -8.03
CA ASP A 80 -15.37 27.29 -7.95
C ASP A 80 -15.82 26.77 -9.32
N SER A 81 -15.65 27.57 -10.38
CA SER A 81 -15.99 27.15 -11.75
C SER A 81 -15.06 26.03 -12.25
N LEU A 82 -13.75 26.18 -12.02
CA LEU A 82 -12.77 25.15 -12.35
C LEU A 82 -13.01 23.86 -11.56
N GLN A 83 -13.33 23.97 -10.27
CA GLN A 83 -13.79 22.82 -9.49
C GLN A 83 -15.03 22.20 -10.13
N ARG A 84 -16.07 22.97 -10.46
CA ARG A 84 -17.27 22.38 -11.07
C ARG A 84 -17.01 21.69 -12.42
N ALA A 85 -16.10 22.23 -13.23
CA ALA A 85 -15.78 21.68 -14.55
C ALA A 85 -14.88 20.43 -14.48
N PHE A 86 -13.95 20.41 -13.52
CA PHE A 86 -12.85 19.44 -13.48
C PHE A 86 -12.72 18.61 -12.21
N ASP A 87 -13.36 18.97 -11.08
CA ASP A 87 -13.55 18.03 -9.95
C ASP A 87 -14.46 16.91 -10.48
N ASP A 88 -13.85 15.79 -10.79
CA ASP A 88 -14.53 14.56 -11.14
C ASP A 88 -15.09 13.86 -9.87
N ASN A 89 -15.70 14.65 -8.99
CA ASN A 89 -16.39 14.22 -7.77
C ASN A 89 -17.80 13.68 -8.07
N GLY A 90 -18.13 13.52 -9.35
CA GLY A 90 -19.41 13.03 -9.82
C GLY A 90 -19.71 11.63 -9.28
N LEU A 91 -20.99 11.35 -9.03
CA LEU A 91 -21.49 10.06 -8.56
C LEU A 91 -20.94 8.90 -9.40
N THR A 92 -20.86 9.06 -10.72
CA THR A 92 -20.34 8.03 -11.64
C THR A 92 -18.91 7.62 -11.34
N ARG A 93 -17.99 8.58 -11.07
CA ARG A 93 -16.60 8.27 -10.71
C ARG A 93 -16.49 7.68 -9.32
N ARG A 94 -17.26 8.20 -8.35
CA ARG A 94 -17.35 7.61 -7.01
C ARG A 94 -17.77 6.14 -7.07
N VAL A 95 -18.86 5.86 -7.80
CA VAL A 95 -19.37 4.50 -7.99
C VAL A 95 -18.37 3.64 -8.76
N GLY A 96 -17.72 4.18 -9.78
CA GLY A 96 -16.67 3.47 -10.53
C GLY A 96 -15.50 3.07 -9.66
N LEU A 97 -14.91 4.00 -8.92
CA LEU A 97 -13.80 3.73 -8.01
C LEU A 97 -14.19 2.81 -6.86
N LEU A 98 -15.43 2.91 -6.35
CA LEU A 98 -15.93 2.00 -5.33
C LEU A 98 -16.09 0.57 -5.87
N LYS A 99 -16.63 0.43 -7.09
CA LYS A 99 -16.70 -0.86 -7.78
C LYS A 99 -15.31 -1.42 -8.04
N ASP A 100 -14.38 -0.61 -8.52
CA ASP A 100 -12.99 -1.02 -8.74
C ASP A 100 -12.35 -1.48 -7.44
N LEU A 101 -12.56 -0.74 -6.34
CA LEU A 101 -12.01 -1.08 -5.04
C LEU A 101 -12.56 -2.42 -4.51
N ILE A 102 -13.87 -2.65 -4.62
CA ILE A 102 -14.53 -3.88 -4.14
C ILE A 102 -14.20 -5.09 -5.02
N ASN A 103 -14.11 -4.89 -6.34
CA ASN A 103 -13.83 -5.97 -7.30
C ASN A 103 -12.33 -6.27 -7.44
N THR A 104 -11.45 -5.46 -6.84
CA THR A 104 -10.00 -5.74 -6.85
C THR A 104 -9.74 -6.95 -5.96
N THR A 105 -9.37 -8.06 -6.59
CA THR A 105 -8.95 -9.29 -5.90
C THR A 105 -7.49 -9.60 -6.21
N LEU A 106 -6.84 -10.42 -5.37
CA LEU A 106 -5.47 -10.86 -5.63
C LEU A 106 -5.36 -11.64 -6.95
N GLU A 107 -6.39 -12.42 -7.30
CA GLU A 107 -6.44 -13.20 -8.55
C GLU A 107 -6.43 -12.30 -9.81
N SER A 108 -6.99 -11.10 -9.70
CA SER A 108 -6.95 -10.07 -10.76
C SER A 108 -5.64 -9.28 -10.83
N SER A 109 -4.66 -9.62 -9.97
CA SER A 109 -3.40 -8.89 -9.82
C SER A 109 -2.20 -9.79 -10.14
N ASN A 110 -1.10 -9.19 -10.62
CA ASN A 110 0.08 -9.97 -11.02
C ASN A 110 0.92 -10.43 -9.81
N SER A 111 0.88 -9.67 -8.72
CA SER A 111 1.53 -10.00 -7.46
C SER A 111 0.76 -9.43 -6.28
N VAL A 112 1.11 -9.87 -5.07
CA VAL A 112 0.56 -9.30 -3.84
C VAL A 112 0.97 -7.82 -3.69
N GLU A 113 2.18 -7.42 -4.12
CA GLU A 113 2.57 -6.01 -4.11
C GLU A 113 1.75 -5.17 -5.09
N ASP A 114 1.45 -5.70 -6.28
CA ASP A 114 0.56 -5.06 -7.27
C ASP A 114 -0.87 -4.91 -6.74
N TYR A 115 -1.39 -5.97 -6.10
CA TYR A 115 -2.70 -5.96 -5.45
C TYR A 115 -2.81 -4.88 -4.37
N VAL A 116 -1.86 -4.85 -3.43
CA VAL A 116 -1.81 -3.83 -2.37
C VAL A 116 -1.71 -2.43 -2.98
N SER A 117 -0.86 -2.25 -4.00
CA SER A 117 -0.68 -0.95 -4.64
C SER A 117 -1.95 -0.48 -5.34
N LYS A 118 -2.68 -1.37 -6.03
CA LYS A 118 -3.97 -1.06 -6.66
C LYS A 118 -5.02 -0.63 -5.65
N ILE A 119 -5.20 -1.40 -4.57
CA ILE A 119 -6.16 -1.07 -3.51
C ILE A 119 -5.84 0.28 -2.87
N MET A 120 -4.58 0.49 -2.50
CA MET A 120 -4.14 1.76 -1.88
C MET A 120 -4.35 2.94 -2.85
N ASN A 121 -3.97 2.80 -4.11
CA ASN A 121 -4.16 3.85 -5.11
C ASN A 121 -5.64 4.17 -5.32
N THR A 122 -6.52 3.17 -5.37
CA THR A 122 -7.97 3.38 -5.51
C THR A 122 -8.56 4.03 -4.25
N ALA A 123 -8.13 3.63 -3.05
CA ALA A 123 -8.52 4.27 -1.80
C ALA A 123 -8.07 5.74 -1.73
N HIS A 124 -6.84 6.05 -2.16
CA HIS A 124 -6.36 7.42 -2.28
C HIS A 124 -7.18 8.24 -3.29
N LYS A 125 -7.54 7.65 -4.44
CA LYS A 125 -8.42 8.30 -5.42
C LYS A 125 -9.81 8.60 -4.83
N LEU A 126 -10.37 7.69 -4.02
CA LEU A 126 -11.64 7.91 -3.30
C LEU A 126 -11.53 9.02 -2.26
N ARG A 127 -10.44 9.05 -1.47
CA ARG A 127 -10.19 10.14 -0.50
C ARG A 127 -10.05 11.49 -1.19
N ASN A 128 -9.37 11.54 -2.33
CA ASN A 128 -9.19 12.77 -3.11
C ASN A 128 -10.51 13.37 -3.61
N ILE A 129 -11.53 12.54 -3.87
CA ILE A 129 -12.86 13.01 -4.29
C ILE A 129 -13.83 13.26 -3.11
N GLY A 130 -13.29 13.31 -1.89
CA GLY A 130 -14.03 13.56 -0.65
C GLY A 130 -14.84 12.38 -0.16
N PHE A 131 -14.52 11.14 -0.59
CA PHE A 131 -15.11 9.94 -0.02
C PHE A 131 -14.20 9.41 1.09
N GLU A 132 -14.70 9.41 2.33
CA GLU A 132 -13.94 8.89 3.46
C GLU A 132 -13.82 7.37 3.36
N VAL A 133 -12.57 6.91 3.24
CA VAL A 133 -12.21 5.50 3.30
C VAL A 133 -11.54 5.26 4.65
N ASN A 134 -12.27 4.62 5.56
CA ASN A 134 -11.75 4.23 6.87
C ASN A 134 -10.66 3.14 6.71
N ASP A 135 -9.59 3.21 7.50
CA ASP A 135 -8.45 2.29 7.39
C ASP A 135 -8.75 0.85 7.85
N GLU A 136 -9.65 0.68 8.82
CA GLU A 136 -10.16 -0.62 9.26
C GLU A 136 -11.04 -1.25 8.16
N TRP A 137 -11.91 -0.44 7.54
CA TRP A 137 -12.72 -0.87 6.42
C TRP A 137 -11.84 -1.29 5.22
N LEU A 138 -10.81 -0.49 4.90
CA LEU A 138 -9.86 -0.81 3.85
C LEU A 138 -9.07 -2.09 4.16
N GLY A 139 -8.61 -2.27 5.41
CA GLY A 139 -7.93 -3.49 5.85
C GLY A 139 -8.82 -4.73 5.73
N THR A 140 -10.09 -4.63 6.14
CA THR A 140 -11.08 -5.71 6.00
C THR A 140 -11.31 -6.07 4.53
N LEU A 141 -11.40 -5.06 3.67
CA LEU A 141 -11.57 -5.27 2.23
C LEU A 141 -10.34 -5.94 1.59
N MET A 142 -9.14 -5.57 2.03
CA MET A 142 -7.89 -6.23 1.61
C MET A 142 -7.87 -7.71 1.99
N LEU A 143 -8.42 -8.09 3.15
CA LEU A 143 -8.53 -9.50 3.55
C LEU A 143 -9.61 -10.25 2.76
N ALA A 144 -10.73 -9.58 2.45
CA ALA A 144 -11.83 -10.15 1.68
C ALA A 144 -11.46 -10.46 0.22
N GLY A 145 -10.56 -9.69 -0.38
CA GLY A 145 -10.07 -9.91 -1.74
C GLY A 145 -8.98 -10.98 -1.88
N LEU A 146 -8.60 -11.66 -0.78
CA LEU A 146 -7.61 -12.73 -0.80
C LEU A 146 -8.24 -14.10 -1.16
N PRO A 147 -7.50 -14.97 -1.87
CA PRO A 147 -7.91 -16.34 -2.13
C PRO A 147 -8.02 -17.15 -0.84
N LYS A 148 -8.75 -18.28 -0.90
CA LYS A 148 -8.96 -19.19 0.24
C LYS A 148 -7.65 -19.72 0.85
N GLU A 149 -6.56 -19.70 0.10
CA GLU A 149 -5.21 -20.11 0.54
C GLU A 149 -4.68 -19.23 1.68
N TYR A 150 -5.14 -17.98 1.80
CA TYR A 150 -4.71 -17.05 2.84
C TYR A 150 -5.52 -17.19 4.15
N LYS A 151 -6.49 -18.11 4.22
CA LYS A 151 -7.27 -18.37 5.45
C LYS A 151 -6.41 -18.61 6.71
N PRO A 152 -5.31 -19.38 6.67
CA PRO A 152 -4.44 -19.56 7.84
C PRO A 152 -3.81 -18.24 8.33
N MET A 153 -3.45 -17.35 7.40
CA MET A 153 -2.97 -16.01 7.75
C MET A 153 -4.07 -15.21 8.44
N ILE A 154 -5.29 -15.22 7.90
CA ILE A 154 -6.42 -14.46 8.46
C ILE A 154 -6.72 -14.92 9.89
N MET A 155 -6.78 -16.24 10.14
CA MET A 155 -6.95 -16.78 11.50
C MET A 155 -5.78 -16.42 12.44
N GLY A 156 -4.55 -16.38 11.91
CA GLY A 156 -3.37 -15.92 12.64
C GLY A 156 -3.47 -14.43 13.03
N LEU A 157 -4.09 -13.61 12.19
CA LEU A 157 -4.31 -12.19 12.47
C LEU A 157 -5.40 -12.00 13.54
N GLU A 158 -6.52 -12.72 13.43
CA GLU A 158 -7.60 -12.71 14.44
C GLU A 158 -7.09 -13.10 15.83
N SER A 159 -6.27 -14.15 15.91
CA SER A 159 -5.69 -14.63 17.19
C SER A 159 -4.60 -13.72 17.76
N SER A 160 -3.99 -12.85 16.95
CA SER A 160 -2.93 -11.94 17.38
C SER A 160 -3.43 -10.71 18.16
N GLY A 161 -4.73 -10.41 18.10
CA GLY A 161 -5.32 -9.22 18.73
C GLY A 161 -4.86 -7.89 18.13
N ILE A 162 -4.17 -7.92 16.98
CA ILE A 162 -3.74 -6.71 16.26
C ILE A 162 -4.98 -6.06 15.64
N GLN A 163 -5.12 -4.74 15.84
CA GLN A 163 -6.16 -3.95 15.19
C GLN A 163 -6.00 -4.02 13.67
N ILE A 164 -7.04 -4.48 12.98
CA ILE A 164 -7.03 -4.63 11.52
C ILE A 164 -7.08 -3.24 10.90
N ASN A 165 -6.03 -2.89 10.16
CA ASN A 165 -5.97 -1.68 9.34
C ASN A 165 -5.17 -1.96 8.06
N ALA A 166 -5.27 -1.07 7.07
CA ALA A 166 -4.60 -1.26 5.79
C ALA A 166 -3.09 -1.52 5.91
N ASP A 167 -2.40 -0.85 6.85
CA ASP A 167 -0.95 -0.97 7.04
C ASP A 167 -0.52 -2.29 7.71
N SER A 168 -1.29 -2.77 8.69
CA SER A 168 -1.05 -4.05 9.36
C SER A 168 -1.28 -5.21 8.40
N VAL A 169 -2.35 -5.15 7.60
CA VAL A 169 -2.66 -6.15 6.57
C VAL A 169 -1.61 -6.14 5.47
N LYS A 170 -1.22 -4.97 4.97
CA LYS A 170 -0.12 -4.81 4.00
C LYS A 170 1.18 -5.42 4.54
N SER A 171 1.56 -5.08 5.77
CA SER A 171 2.79 -5.58 6.39
C SER A 171 2.79 -7.10 6.51
N LYS A 172 1.64 -7.69 6.88
CA LYS A 172 1.49 -9.13 7.00
C LYS A 172 1.54 -9.85 5.65
N LEU A 173 0.87 -9.30 4.64
CA LEU A 173 0.90 -9.79 3.26
C LEU A 173 2.32 -9.84 2.71
N ILE A 174 3.10 -8.77 2.89
CA ILE A 174 4.49 -8.71 2.44
C ILE A 174 5.38 -9.72 3.20
N GLN A 175 5.15 -9.90 4.50
CA GLN A 175 5.90 -10.86 5.31
C GLN A 175 5.67 -12.32 4.85
N GLU A 176 4.44 -12.65 4.45
CA GLU A 176 4.11 -13.99 3.95
C GLU A 176 4.83 -14.29 2.64
N ILE A 177 4.88 -13.34 1.69
CA ILE A 177 5.65 -13.49 0.43
C ILE A 177 7.12 -13.80 0.73
N ASN A 178 7.71 -13.06 1.67
CA ASN A 178 9.11 -13.25 2.05
C ASN A 178 9.33 -14.61 2.72
N THR A 179 8.37 -15.09 3.50
CA THR A 179 8.42 -16.42 4.13
C THR A 179 8.28 -17.53 3.09
N SER A 180 7.34 -17.41 2.14
CA SER A 180 7.17 -18.36 1.03
C SER A 180 8.39 -18.41 0.10
N LYS A 181 9.00 -17.26 -0.22
CA LYS A 181 10.27 -17.20 -0.97
C LYS A 181 11.41 -17.84 -0.18
N SER A 182 11.49 -17.61 1.14
CA SER A 182 12.52 -18.20 2.00
C SER A 182 12.39 -19.72 2.12
N THR A 183 11.17 -20.26 2.15
CA THR A 183 10.95 -21.72 2.10
C THR A 183 11.28 -22.33 0.73
N ALA A 184 11.17 -21.56 -0.36
CA ALA A 184 11.60 -22.00 -1.69
C ALA A 184 13.14 -22.06 -1.82
N PHE A 185 13.89 -21.23 -1.08
CA PHE A 185 15.36 -21.29 -1.04
C PHE A 185 15.91 -22.54 -0.32
N TYR A 186 15.19 -23.10 0.65
CA TYR A 186 15.59 -24.36 1.30
C TYR A 186 15.28 -25.61 0.46
N SER A 187 14.47 -25.47 -0.60
CA SER A 187 14.01 -26.59 -1.42
C SER A 187 14.72 -26.71 -2.77
N ASN A 188 15.58 -25.75 -3.14
CA ASN A 188 16.19 -25.70 -4.48
C ASN A 188 17.72 -25.68 -4.52
N THR A 189 18.42 -26.32 -3.59
CA THR A 189 19.83 -26.68 -3.78
C THR A 189 19.95 -28.03 -4.50
N LYS A 190 19.52 -28.10 -5.76
CA LYS A 190 19.97 -29.13 -6.70
C LYS A 190 20.70 -28.47 -7.87
N LYS A 191 22.03 -28.55 -7.77
CA LYS A 191 23.06 -28.56 -8.84
C LYS A 191 23.23 -27.30 -9.70
N LYS A 192 24.38 -26.64 -9.52
CA LYS A 192 25.45 -26.60 -10.54
C LYS A 192 26.80 -26.23 -9.88
N GLY A 193 27.85 -26.90 -10.35
CA GLY A 193 29.09 -27.10 -9.62
C GLY A 193 30.00 -25.88 -9.50
N ASN A 194 30.75 -25.85 -8.39
CA ASN A 194 32.16 -25.54 -8.40
C ASN A 194 32.83 -26.18 -7.18
N ASN A 195 34.09 -26.56 -7.39
CA ASN A 195 34.95 -27.39 -6.55
C ASN A 195 34.99 -26.97 -5.06
N VAL A 196 34.22 -27.65 -4.20
CA VAL A 196 34.45 -27.66 -2.75
C VAL A 196 34.41 -29.11 -2.29
N GLN A 197 35.49 -29.57 -1.67
CA GLN A 197 35.64 -30.95 -1.19
C GLN A 197 34.45 -31.32 -0.27
N PRO A 198 33.82 -32.50 -0.46
CA PRO A 198 32.68 -32.88 0.35
C PRO A 198 33.16 -33.24 1.75
N LEU A 199 32.71 -32.50 2.75
CA LEU A 199 32.80 -32.93 4.14
C LEU A 199 31.95 -34.20 4.27
N LYS A 200 32.60 -35.36 4.31
CA LYS A 200 31.94 -36.67 4.38
C LYS A 200 30.98 -36.70 5.57
N SER A 201 29.68 -36.63 5.29
CA SER A 201 28.63 -36.85 6.28
C SER A 201 28.82 -38.23 6.89
N LYS A 202 29.13 -38.26 8.18
CA LYS A 202 29.19 -39.50 8.97
C LYS A 202 27.77 -40.09 8.97
N GLY A 203 27.58 -41.22 8.28
CA GLY A 203 26.29 -41.89 8.14
C GLY A 203 25.60 -42.19 9.49
N PRO A 204 24.34 -42.65 9.47
CA PRO A 204 23.50 -42.76 10.67
C PRO A 204 24.21 -43.52 11.79
N ARG A 205 24.06 -43.01 13.02
CA ARG A 205 24.61 -43.62 14.24
C ARG A 205 23.71 -44.77 14.69
N CYS A 206 24.28 -45.95 14.85
CA CYS A 206 23.57 -47.13 15.30
C CYS A 206 23.25 -47.03 16.81
N PHE A 207 21.97 -47.11 17.18
CA PHE A 207 21.54 -47.05 18.59
C PHE A 207 21.90 -48.30 19.42
N THR A 208 22.35 -49.39 18.79
CA THR A 208 22.75 -50.63 19.49
C THR A 208 24.25 -50.61 19.87
N CYS A 209 25.13 -50.11 19.00
CA CYS A 209 26.59 -50.15 19.20
C CYS A 209 27.28 -48.77 19.13
N ASN A 210 26.50 -47.70 18.93
CA ASN A 210 26.94 -46.31 18.80
C ASN A 210 27.93 -46.00 17.66
N LYS A 211 28.20 -46.98 16.78
CA LYS A 211 29.03 -46.80 15.57
C LYS A 211 28.23 -46.17 14.44
N ILE A 212 28.88 -45.34 13.65
CA ILE A 212 28.31 -44.64 12.49
C ILE A 212 28.35 -45.50 11.22
N GLY A 213 27.42 -45.27 10.30
CA GLY A 213 27.39 -45.92 8.98
C GLY A 213 26.37 -47.04 8.81
N HIS A 214 25.56 -47.38 9.82
CA HIS A 214 24.48 -48.35 9.71
C HIS A 214 23.36 -48.09 10.73
N PHE A 215 22.13 -48.54 10.42
CA PHE A 215 21.00 -48.49 11.34
C PHE A 215 21.01 -49.67 12.32
N ALA A 216 20.40 -49.51 13.50
CA ALA A 216 20.33 -50.55 14.55
C ALA A 216 19.83 -51.91 14.07
N LYS A 217 18.90 -51.93 13.10
CA LYS A 217 18.35 -53.14 12.47
C LYS A 217 19.36 -53.96 11.66
N PHE A 218 20.46 -53.34 11.22
CA PHE A 218 21.53 -53.99 10.44
C PHE A 218 22.83 -54.14 11.25
N CYS A 219 22.74 -54.04 12.59
CA CYS A 219 23.89 -54.15 13.46
C CYS A 219 24.28 -55.61 13.65
N LYS A 220 25.54 -55.96 13.34
CA LYS A 220 26.10 -57.31 13.54
C LYS A 220 26.56 -57.58 14.99
N GLN A 221 26.30 -56.66 15.93
CA GLN A 221 26.72 -56.77 17.33
C GLN A 221 25.53 -57.19 18.21
N PRO A 222 25.73 -58.07 19.21
CA PRO A 222 24.66 -58.50 20.10
C PRO A 222 24.12 -57.31 20.92
N LYS A 223 22.80 -57.28 21.15
CA LYS A 223 22.14 -56.25 21.97
C LYS A 223 22.70 -56.29 23.40
N LYS A 224 23.27 -55.18 23.90
CA LYS A 224 23.59 -55.04 25.32
C LYS A 224 22.28 -54.87 26.10
N GLN A 225 21.97 -55.83 26.98
CA GLN A 225 20.91 -55.68 27.99
C GLN A 225 21.31 -54.54 28.93
N SER A 226 20.46 -53.53 29.07
CA SER A 226 20.65 -52.48 30.08
C SER A 226 20.12 -53.00 31.41
N ALA A 227 20.99 -52.96 32.43
CA ALA A 227 20.68 -53.32 33.80
C ALA A 227 19.58 -52.42 34.38
N SER A 228 18.72 -53.06 35.15
CA SER A 228 17.60 -52.57 35.95
C SER A 228 17.93 -51.31 36.78
N LYS A 229 17.02 -50.32 36.76
CA LYS A 229 16.95 -49.27 37.79
C LYS A 229 15.82 -49.60 38.76
N GLU A 230 16.22 -49.78 40.02
CA GLU A 230 15.40 -49.99 41.21
C GLU A 230 14.30 -48.92 41.41
N LYS A 231 13.20 -49.38 42.02
CA LYS A 231 12.09 -48.58 42.51
C LYS A 231 12.52 -47.81 43.76
N ALA A 232 12.20 -46.52 43.82
CA ALA A 232 12.24 -45.74 45.07
C ALA A 232 10.98 -46.05 45.91
N PRO A 233 11.09 -46.19 47.26
CA PRO A 233 9.93 -46.35 48.12
C PRO A 233 9.31 -45.00 48.46
N VAL A 234 7.99 -45.03 48.68
CA VAL A 234 7.17 -43.94 49.19
C VAL A 234 7.23 -43.98 50.72
N LEU A 235 7.56 -42.85 51.33
CA LEU A 235 7.06 -42.41 52.64
C LEU A 235 6.82 -40.90 52.57
#